data_AF-A0A7S2MRY7-F1
#
_entry.id   AF-A0A7S2MRY7-F1
#
_cell.length_a   1.000
_cell.length_b   1.000
_cell.length_c   1.000
_cell.angle_alpha   90.00
_cell.angle_beta   90.00
_cell.angle_gamma   90.00
#
_symmetry.space_group_name_H-M   'P 1'
#
loop_
_entity.id
_entity.type
_entity.pdbx_description
1 polymer ?
#
loop_
_entity_poly.entity_id
_entity_poly.type
_entity_poly.pdbx_seq_one_letter_code
_entity_poly.pdbx_strand_id
1 'polypeptide(L)'
;FEFMLANWPPSSRVLTEDVSEFYLFFVLSYQCIIAFAVVKVIMGVFLQVTFNVAATDDIIMLNQKERSVRTHTNKMEKLFMAADQDGNGVMDKEEFRNMVDD
;
A
#
# COMPACT_ATOMS: atom_id res chain seq x y z
N PHE A 1 13.96 -24.26 -20.35
CA PHE A 1 14.50 -22.95 -19.95
C PHE A 1 14.52 -21.98 -21.13
N GLU A 2 15.14 -22.35 -22.25
CA GLU A 2 15.17 -21.56 -23.51
C GLU A 2 13.79 -21.07 -23.99
N PHE A 3 12.76 -21.93 -23.96
CA PHE A 3 11.40 -21.59 -24.41
C PHE A 3 10.66 -20.57 -23.54
N MET A 4 11.02 -20.42 -22.26
CA MET A 4 10.39 -19.45 -21.35
C MET A 4 11.04 -18.06 -21.42
N LEU A 5 12.25 -17.97 -21.98
CA LEU A 5 13.00 -16.73 -22.12
C LEU A 5 12.82 -16.15 -23.53
N ALA A 6 13.30 -14.92 -23.74
CA ALA A 6 13.20 -14.25 -25.04
C ALA A 6 13.93 -14.99 -26.19
N ASN A 7 14.73 -16.02 -25.88
CA ASN A 7 15.48 -16.83 -26.84
C ASN A 7 14.72 -18.05 -27.37
N TRP A 8 13.39 -18.10 -27.22
CA TRP A 8 12.57 -19.19 -27.76
C TRP A 8 12.51 -19.32 -29.30
N PRO A 9 12.69 -18.26 -30.14
CA PRO A 9 12.51 -18.40 -31.59
C PRO A 9 13.50 -19.35 -32.30
N PRO A 10 14.82 -19.34 -32.00
CA PRO A 10 15.76 -20.32 -32.56
C PRO A 10 15.38 -21.78 -32.26
N SER A 11 14.99 -22.06 -31.01
CA SER A 11 14.56 -23.42 -30.60
C SER A 11 13.26 -23.84 -31.27
N SER A 12 12.30 -22.92 -31.43
CA SER A 12 11.06 -23.17 -32.17
C SER A 12 11.31 -23.47 -33.63
N ARG A 13 12.28 -22.79 -34.26
CA ARG A 13 12.59 -22.96 -35.68
C ARG A 13 13.18 -24.34 -35.95
N VAL A 14 14.15 -24.78 -35.15
CA VAL A 14 14.72 -26.14 -35.21
C VAL A 14 13.62 -27.21 -35.08
N LEU A 15 12.68 -27.04 -34.15
CA LEU A 15 11.58 -27.99 -33.94
C LEU A 15 10.60 -28.05 -35.14
N THR A 16 10.43 -26.92 -35.84
CA THR A 16 9.52 -26.81 -36.99
C THR A 16 10.18 -27.35 -38.27
N GLU A 17 11.45 -27.02 -38.49
CA GLU A 17 12.23 -27.39 -39.68
C GLU A 17 12.69 -28.86 -39.65
N ASP A 18 13.13 -29.38 -38.49
CA ASP A 18 13.74 -30.72 -38.40
C ASP A 18 12.77 -31.85 -37.97
N VAL A 19 11.57 -31.51 -37.47
CA VAL A 19 10.60 -32.52 -36.98
C VAL A 19 9.28 -32.48 -37.73
N SER A 20 8.49 -31.41 -37.57
CA SER A 20 7.22 -31.24 -38.27
C SER A 20 6.65 -29.84 -38.05
N GLU A 21 6.02 -29.30 -39.09
CA GLU A 21 5.31 -28.01 -39.03
C GLU A 21 4.18 -27.98 -37.99
N PHE A 22 3.60 -29.14 -37.64
CA PHE A 22 2.56 -29.24 -36.61
C PHE A 22 3.04 -28.76 -35.22
N TYR A 23 4.34 -28.82 -34.93
CA TYR A 23 4.89 -28.34 -33.66
C TYR A 23 4.75 -26.83 -33.47
N LEU A 24 4.58 -26.07 -34.57
CA LEU A 24 4.34 -24.63 -34.50
C LEU A 24 3.05 -24.31 -33.73
N PHE A 25 1.96 -25.05 -33.98
CA PHE A 25 0.69 -24.85 -33.28
C PHE A 25 0.83 -25.10 -31.77
N PHE A 26 1.57 -26.14 -31.39
CA PHE A 26 1.86 -26.43 -29.99
C PHE A 26 2.69 -25.33 -29.34
N VAL A 27 3.78 -24.89 -29.97
CA VAL A 27 4.63 -23.82 -29.45
C VAL A 27 3.86 -22.51 -29.30
N LEU A 28 3.04 -22.13 -30.28
CA LEU A 28 2.24 -20.91 -30.21
C LEU A 28 1.21 -20.97 -29.07
N SER A 29 0.50 -22.09 -28.93
CA SER A 29 -0.47 -22.27 -27.84
C SER A 29 0.18 -22.16 -26.46
N TYR A 30 1.34 -22.80 -26.29
CA TYR A 30 2.16 -22.70 -25.08
C TYR A 30 2.57 -21.25 -24.80
N GLN A 31 3.03 -20.52 -25.81
CA GLN A 31 3.47 -19.14 -25.65
C GLN A 31 2.31 -18.21 -25.31
N CYS A 32 1.13 -18.43 -25.90
CA CYS A 32 -0.07 -17.69 -25.53
C CYS A 32 -0.45 -17.94 -24.06
N ILE A 33 -0.46 -19.19 -23.59
CA ILE A 33 -0.83 -19.50 -22.20
C ILE A 33 0.17 -18.89 -21.21
N ILE A 34 1.47 -19.04 -21.46
CA ILE A 34 2.49 -18.49 -20.55
C ILE A 34 2.48 -16.95 -20.56
N ALA A 35 2.42 -16.32 -21.74
CA ALA A 35 2.47 -14.86 -21.85
C ALA A 35 1.20 -14.18 -21.32
N PHE A 36 0.02 -14.75 -21.58
CA PHE A 36 -1.25 -14.15 -21.18
C PHE A 36 -1.72 -14.61 -19.81
N ALA A 37 -1.68 -15.90 -19.50
CA ALA A 37 -2.20 -16.38 -18.22
C ALA A 37 -1.15 -16.20 -17.11
N VAL A 38 0.05 -16.75 -17.28
CA VAL A 38 1.03 -16.81 -16.18
C VAL A 38 1.62 -15.42 -15.90
N VAL A 39 2.19 -14.76 -16.91
CA VAL A 39 2.86 -13.47 -16.71
C VAL A 39 1.89 -12.38 -16.25
N LYS A 40 0.68 -12.30 -16.83
CA LYS A 40 -0.30 -11.28 -16.45
C LYS A 40 -0.89 -11.53 -15.06
N VAL A 41 -1.14 -12.78 -14.68
CA VAL A 41 -1.61 -13.09 -13.31
C VAL A 41 -0.55 -12.69 -12.30
N ILE A 42 0.72 -13.05 -12.54
CA ILE A 42 1.83 -12.64 -11.65
C ILE A 42 1.89 -11.12 -11.53
N MET A 43 1.89 -10.40 -12.65
CA MET A 43 1.89 -8.93 -12.67
C MET A 43 0.68 -8.35 -11.93
N GLY A 44 -0.50 -8.95 -12.10
CA GLY A 44 -1.72 -8.57 -11.39
C GLY A 44 -1.61 -8.75 -9.87
N VAL A 45 -1.06 -9.87 -9.41
CA VAL A 45 -0.81 -10.11 -7.98
C VAL A 45 0.18 -9.10 -7.41
N PHE A 46 1.27 -8.82 -8.12
CA PHE A 46 2.24 -7.79 -7.69
C PHE A 46 1.58 -6.42 -7.56
N LEU A 47 0.79 -6.02 -8.56
CA LEU A 47 0.08 -4.74 -8.55
C LEU A 47 -1.00 -4.69 -7.47
N GLN A 48 -1.72 -5.80 -7.21
CA GLN A 48 -2.68 -5.91 -6.11
C GLN A 48 -2.01 -5.69 -4.75
N VAL A 49 -0.84 -6.31 -4.52
CA VAL A 49 -0.07 -6.11 -3.29
C VAL A 49 0.36 -4.66 -3.16
N THR A 50 0.92 -4.07 -4.22
CA THR A 50 1.34 -2.66 -4.22
C THR A 50 0.18 -1.71 -3.91
N PHE A 51 -0.98 -1.90 -4.55
CA PHE A 51 -2.16 -1.08 -4.28
C PHE A 51 -2.73 -1.30 -2.90
N ASN A 52 -2.69 -2.52 -2.36
CA ASN A 52 -3.17 -2.78 -1.01
C ASN A 52 -2.28 -2.09 0.05
N VAL A 53 -0.96 -2.08 -0.13
CA VAL A 53 -0.05 -1.34 0.76
C VAL A 53 -0.29 0.15 0.65
N ALA A 54 -0.37 0.70 -0.56
CA ALA A 54 -0.66 2.12 -0.77
C ALA A 54 -2.00 2.54 -0.14
N ALA A 55 -3.05 1.72 -0.27
CA ALA A 55 -4.36 1.99 0.34
C ALA A 55 -4.33 1.86 1.88
N THR A 56 -3.49 0.97 2.42
CA THR A 56 -3.35 0.80 3.87
C THR A 56 -2.63 2.01 4.49
N ASP A 57 -1.68 2.62 3.78
CA ASP A 57 -0.96 3.81 4.25
C ASP A 57 -1.92 4.99 4.52
N ASP A 58 -2.93 5.22 3.67
CA ASP A 58 -3.94 6.27 3.87
C ASP A 58 -4.75 6.06 5.16
N ILE A 59 -5.17 4.82 5.44
CA ILE A 59 -5.92 4.46 6.65
C ILE A 59 -5.04 4.61 7.90
N ILE A 60 -3.78 4.19 7.81
CA ILE A 60 -2.82 4.36 8.91
C ILE A 60 -2.60 5.84 9.21
N MET A 61 -2.47 6.68 8.18
CA MET A 61 -2.28 8.12 8.32
C MET A 61 -3.49 8.78 9.01
N LEU A 62 -4.72 8.43 8.61
CA LEU A 62 -5.94 8.93 9.25
C LEU A 62 -6.00 8.54 10.74
N ASN A 63 -5.75 7.28 11.06
CA ASN A 63 -5.73 6.80 12.44
C ASN A 63 -4.64 7.49 13.29
N GLN A 64 -3.46 7.74 12.72
CA GLN A 64 -2.40 8.48 13.40
C GLN A 64 -2.82 9.93 13.68
N LYS A 65 -3.50 10.58 12.72
CA LYS A 65 -4.00 11.94 12.91
C LYS A 65 -5.07 12.01 13.99
N GLU A 66 -6.02 11.08 14.00
CA GLU A 66 -7.05 11.00 15.05
C GLU A 66 -6.42 10.77 16.44
N ARG A 67 -5.43 9.88 16.55
CA ARG A 67 -4.68 9.65 17.79
C ARG A 67 -3.94 10.90 18.26
N SER A 68 -3.34 11.66 17.33
CA SER A 68 -2.64 12.91 17.63
C SER A 68 -3.61 13.96 18.17
N VAL A 69 -4.75 14.15 17.51
CA VAL A 69 -5.83 15.06 17.97
C VAL A 69 -6.31 14.66 19.35
N ARG A 70 -6.64 13.37 19.57
CA ARG A 70 -7.09 12.89 20.89
C ARG A 70 -6.05 13.12 21.98
N THR A 71 -4.77 12.90 21.67
CA THR A 71 -3.69 13.13 22.63
C THR A 71 -3.54 14.61 22.96
N HIS A 72 -3.67 15.49 21.96
CA HIS A 72 -3.66 16.93 22.17
C HIS A 72 -4.87 17.41 22.98
N THR A 73 -6.08 16.93 22.66
CA THR A 73 -7.29 17.22 23.42
C THR A 73 -7.14 16.79 24.87
N ASN A 74 -6.68 15.57 25.14
CA ASN A 74 -6.49 15.09 26.52
C ASN A 74 -5.44 15.90 27.29
N LYS A 75 -4.38 16.39 26.63
CA LYS A 75 -3.38 17.26 27.26
C LYS A 75 -3.95 18.64 27.55
N MET A 76 -4.71 19.19 26.60
CA MET A 76 -5.35 20.49 26.76
C MET A 76 -6.42 20.44 27.85
N GLU A 77 -7.21 19.37 27.92
CA GLU A 77 -8.20 19.14 28.97
C GLU A 77 -7.53 19.06 30.34
N LYS A 78 -6.41 18.34 30.47
CA LYS A 78 -5.64 18.31 31.72
C LYS A 78 -5.07 19.67 32.11
N LEU A 79 -4.56 20.43 31.14
CA LEU A 79 -4.08 21.79 31.37
C LEU A 79 -5.23 22.70 31.81
N PHE A 80 -6.37 22.60 31.15
CA PHE A 80 -7.56 23.38 31.45
C PHE A 80 -8.09 23.06 32.85
N MET A 81 -8.19 21.78 33.21
CA MET A 81 -8.57 21.35 34.56
C MET A 81 -7.57 21.76 35.65
N ALA A 82 -6.30 21.97 35.30
CA ALA A 82 -5.30 22.48 36.24
C ALA A 82 -5.34 24.01 36.36
N ALA A 83 -5.83 24.69 35.32
CA ALA A 83 -5.95 26.15 35.26
C ALA A 83 -7.26 26.66 35.90
N ASP A 84 -8.37 25.95 35.66
CA ASP A 84 -9.72 26.20 36.18
C ASP A 84 -9.76 25.83 37.66
N GLN A 85 -9.58 26.81 38.54
CA GLN A 85 -9.50 26.62 39.99
C GLN A 85 -10.88 26.62 40.65
N ASP A 86 -11.87 27.27 40.03
CA ASP A 86 -13.23 27.37 40.55
C ASP A 86 -14.18 26.29 39.99
N GLY A 87 -13.75 25.58 38.94
CA GLY A 87 -14.46 24.45 38.33
C GLY A 87 -15.65 24.88 37.47
N ASN A 88 -15.68 26.13 37.00
CA ASN A 88 -16.80 26.69 36.26
C ASN A 88 -16.79 26.30 34.76
N GLY A 89 -15.73 25.64 34.28
CA GLY A 89 -15.59 25.19 32.89
C GLY A 89 -15.20 26.28 31.90
N VAL A 90 -14.86 27.47 32.38
CA VAL A 90 -14.27 28.60 31.64
C VAL A 90 -12.96 29.00 32.32
N MET A 91 -12.05 29.66 31.59
CA MET A 91 -10.79 30.12 32.16
C MET A 91 -10.79 31.64 32.20
N ASP A 92 -10.78 32.19 33.41
CA ASP A 92 -10.83 33.63 33.62
C ASP A 92 -9.45 34.28 33.47
N LYS A 93 -9.47 35.60 33.26
CA LYS A 93 -8.25 36.40 33.04
C LYS A 93 -7.28 36.35 34.24
N GLU A 94 -7.81 36.19 35.45
CA GLU A 94 -7.00 36.06 36.68
C GLU A 94 -6.38 34.66 36.81
N GLU A 95 -7.14 33.60 36.53
CA GLU A 95 -6.64 32.21 36.50
C GLU A 95 -5.54 32.03 35.46
N PHE A 96 -5.73 32.59 34.26
CA PHE A 96 -4.71 32.59 33.23
C PHE A 96 -3.43 33.32 33.66
N ARG A 97 -3.56 34.44 34.38
CA ARG A 97 -2.41 35.22 34.87
C ARG A 97 -1.64 34.44 35.94
N ASN A 98 -2.35 33.83 36.88
CA ASN A 98 -1.76 32.98 37.91
C ASN A 98 -1.06 31.75 37.32
N MET A 99 -1.58 31.17 36.24
CA MET A 99 -0.96 30.01 35.56
C MET A 99 0.30 30.37 34.75
N VAL A 100 0.42 31.61 34.28
CA VAL A 100 1.59 32.08 33.49
C VAL A 100 2.72 32.61 34.40
N ASP A 101 2.37 33.10 35.59
CA ASP A 101 3.32 33.61 36.57
C ASP A 101 3.95 32.50 37.46
N ASP A 102 3.47 31.25 37.37
CA ASP A 102 4.02 30.03 38.02
C ASP A 102 4.95 29.23 37.07
#